data_AF-A0A0Q3QLE9-F1
#
_entry.id   AF-A0A0Q3QLE9-F1
#
_cell.length_a   1.000
_cell.length_b   1.000
_cell.length_c   1.000
_cell.angle_alpha   90.00
_cell.angle_beta   90.00
_cell.angle_gamma   90.00
#
_symmetry.space_group_name_H-M   'P 1'
#
loop_
_entity.id
_entity.type
_entity.pdbx_description
1 polymer ?
#
loop_
_entity_poly.entity_id
_entity_poly.type
_entity_poly.pdbx_seq_one_letter_code
_entity_poly.pdbx_strand_id
1 'polypeptide(L)'
;MAQLNLLGAQRVKALTEILKEQEAAAIAEIKKEQLSHGKAELIVSSELGIKEYVTEIVAMEKRIEELNEFITPKTGGYYKITHGYNYGNTRSQYNEMLAKAQAAGTDKKIAAVKAEFKRKEQSLWLCETLEEAKAIVGIE
;
A
#
# COMPACT_ATOMS: atom_id res chain seq x y z
N MET A 1 -23.61 1.37 39.34
CA MET A 1 -24.30 1.32 38.03
C MET A 1 -23.59 2.18 36.99
N ALA A 2 -23.50 3.51 37.14
CA ALA A 2 -22.84 4.39 36.16
C ALA A 2 -21.34 4.09 35.92
N GLN A 3 -20.57 3.82 36.98
CA GLN A 3 -19.14 3.44 36.85
C GLN A 3 -18.91 2.08 36.19
N LEU A 4 -19.82 1.11 36.38
CA LEU A 4 -19.72 -0.23 35.78
C LEU A 4 -19.98 -0.17 34.26
N ASN A 5 -20.96 0.64 33.83
CA ASN A 5 -21.19 0.93 32.41
C ASN A 5 -20.01 1.70 31.77
N LEU A 6 -19.36 2.59 32.53
CA LEU A 6 -18.19 3.34 32.04
C LEU A 6 -16.98 2.42 31.79
N LEU A 7 -16.73 1.49 32.71
CA LEU A 7 -15.69 0.46 32.58
C LEU A 7 -15.98 -0.51 31.42
N GLY A 8 -17.24 -0.87 31.20
CA GLY A 8 -17.67 -1.66 30.04
C GLY A 8 -17.40 -0.93 28.71
N ALA A 9 -17.79 0.34 28.61
CA ALA A 9 -17.55 1.16 27.41
C ALA A 9 -16.04 1.38 27.14
N GLN A 10 -15.23 1.56 28.19
CA GLN A 10 -13.77 1.68 28.06
C GLN A 10 -13.12 0.37 27.57
N ARG A 11 -13.61 -0.79 28.03
CA ARG A 11 -13.13 -2.11 27.60
C ARG A 11 -13.49 -2.40 26.14
N VAL A 12 -14.73 -2.13 25.74
CA VAL A 12 -15.15 -2.27 24.33
C VAL A 12 -14.30 -1.37 23.43
N LYS A 13 -14.06 -0.12 23.85
CA LYS A 13 -13.18 0.79 23.10
C LYS A 13 -11.76 0.24 22.95
N ALA A 14 -11.16 -0.28 24.02
CA ALA A 14 -9.82 -0.88 23.96
C ALA A 14 -9.77 -2.09 23.03
N LEU A 15 -10.79 -2.95 23.07
CA LEU A 15 -10.90 -4.11 22.17
C LEU A 15 -11.11 -3.69 20.70
N THR A 16 -11.86 -2.62 20.43
CA THR A 16 -11.97 -2.03 19.10
C THR A 16 -10.63 -1.47 18.60
N GLU A 17 -9.84 -0.85 19.47
CA GLU A 17 -8.49 -0.35 19.12
C GLU A 17 -7.56 -1.51 18.75
N ILE A 18 -7.56 -2.60 19.51
CA ILE A 18 -6.78 -3.81 19.19
C ILE A 18 -7.21 -4.41 17.83
N LEU A 19 -8.52 -4.49 17.55
CA LEU A 19 -9.01 -4.95 16.24
C LEU A 19 -8.50 -4.08 15.09
N LYS A 20 -8.44 -2.75 15.27
CA LYS A 20 -7.92 -1.83 14.25
C LYS A 20 -6.42 -2.01 14.02
N GLU A 21 -5.65 -2.24 15.08
CA GLU A 21 -4.22 -2.53 14.96
C GLU A 21 -3.97 -3.85 14.23
N GLN A 22 -4.72 -4.90 14.57
CA GLN A 22 -4.67 -6.19 13.87
C GLN A 22 -5.08 -6.06 12.39
N GLU A 23 -6.13 -5.30 12.09
CA GLU A 23 -6.54 -5.02 10.71
C GLU A 23 -5.41 -4.31 9.94
N ALA A 24 -4.82 -3.27 10.54
CA ALA A 24 -3.73 -2.52 9.93
C ALA A 24 -2.50 -3.40 9.67
N ALA A 25 -2.14 -4.27 10.62
CA ALA A 25 -1.05 -5.23 10.47
C ALA A 25 -1.31 -6.23 9.35
N ALA A 26 -2.51 -6.82 9.30
CA ALA A 26 -2.89 -7.77 8.25
C ALA A 26 -2.88 -7.12 6.85
N ILE A 27 -3.39 -5.89 6.73
CA ILE A 27 -3.32 -5.12 5.48
C ILE A 27 -1.87 -4.80 5.11
N ALA A 28 -1.02 -4.47 6.09
CA ALA A 28 0.40 -4.17 5.85
C ALA A 28 1.15 -5.39 5.31
N GLU A 29 0.90 -6.59 5.84
CA GLU A 29 1.47 -7.83 5.29
C GLU A 29 1.03 -8.07 3.84
N ILE A 30 -0.26 -7.90 3.53
CA ILE A 30 -0.75 -8.04 2.15
C ILE A 30 -0.11 -7.00 1.22
N LYS A 31 0.12 -5.77 1.71
CA LYS A 31 0.80 -4.73 0.93
C LYS A 31 2.24 -5.08 0.60
N LYS A 32 2.93 -5.90 1.41
CA LYS A 32 4.28 -6.38 1.06
C LYS A 32 4.28 -7.30 -0.16
N GLU A 33 3.14 -7.93 -0.47
CA GLU A 33 2.97 -8.74 -1.68
C GLU A 33 2.72 -7.91 -2.95
N GLN A 34 2.44 -6.60 -2.81
CA GLN A 34 2.21 -5.73 -3.97
C GLN A 34 3.45 -5.66 -4.86
N LEU A 35 3.20 -5.59 -6.17
CA LEU A 35 4.29 -5.40 -7.12
C LEU A 35 4.96 -4.05 -6.90
N SER A 36 6.29 -4.06 -6.87
CA SER A 36 7.06 -2.81 -6.83
C SER A 36 6.74 -1.96 -8.06
N HIS A 37 6.87 -0.65 -7.92
CA HIS A 37 6.57 0.30 -9.00
C HIS A 37 7.29 -0.07 -10.31
N GLY A 38 8.59 -0.35 -10.27
CA GLY A 38 9.36 -0.74 -11.45
C GLY A 38 8.90 -2.07 -12.08
N LYS A 39 8.42 -3.05 -11.29
CA LYS A 39 7.87 -4.29 -11.86
C LYS A 39 6.53 -4.03 -12.55
N ALA A 40 5.66 -3.21 -11.95
CA ALA A 40 4.40 -2.80 -12.57
C ALA A 40 4.64 -1.99 -13.86
N GLU A 41 5.64 -1.12 -13.87
CA GLU A 41 6.05 -0.34 -15.04
C GLU A 41 6.53 -1.23 -16.19
N LEU A 42 7.32 -2.27 -15.90
CA LEU A 42 7.74 -3.24 -16.91
C LEU A 42 6.56 -4.04 -17.49
N ILE A 43 5.55 -4.37 -16.69
CA ILE A 43 4.34 -5.05 -17.16
C ILE A 43 3.55 -4.13 -18.08
N VAL A 44 3.21 -2.92 -17.63
CA VAL A 44 2.42 -1.96 -18.39
C VAL A 44 3.13 -1.52 -19.67
N SER A 45 4.44 -1.27 -19.62
CA SER A 45 5.23 -0.94 -20.81
C SER A 45 5.33 -2.09 -21.81
N SER A 46 5.29 -3.34 -21.34
CA SER A 46 5.20 -4.52 -22.21
C SER A 46 3.83 -4.62 -22.89
N GLU A 47 2.74 -4.38 -22.16
CA GLU A 47 1.38 -4.36 -22.72
C GLU A 47 1.20 -3.28 -23.78
N LEU A 48 1.86 -2.14 -23.59
CA LEU A 48 1.84 -1.01 -24.53
C LEU A 48 2.86 -1.12 -25.66
N GLY A 49 3.69 -2.18 -25.69
CA GLY A 49 4.70 -2.38 -26.73
C GLY A 49 5.88 -1.39 -26.69
N ILE A 50 6.10 -0.72 -25.55
CA ILE A 50 7.15 0.31 -25.38
C ILE A 50 8.25 -0.10 -24.38
N LYS A 51 8.25 -1.37 -23.94
CA LYS A 51 9.19 -1.89 -22.94
C LYS A 51 10.66 -1.61 -23.28
N GLU A 52 11.04 -1.75 -24.54
CA GLU A 52 12.43 -1.52 -24.99
C GLU A 52 12.85 -0.07 -24.77
N TYR A 53 11.98 0.89 -25.12
CA TYR A 53 12.23 2.32 -24.91
C TYR A 53 12.30 2.69 -23.42
N VAL A 54 11.41 2.14 -22.59
CA VAL A 54 11.44 2.37 -21.13
C VAL A 54 12.74 1.80 -20.53
N THR A 55 13.15 0.61 -20.98
CA THR A 55 14.40 -0.01 -20.54
C THR A 55 15.62 0.83 -20.95
N GLU A 56 15.61 1.39 -22.15
CA GLU A 56 16.66 2.29 -22.64
C GLU A 56 16.74 3.57 -21.79
N ILE A 57 15.59 4.19 -21.47
CA ILE A 57 15.54 5.37 -20.60
C ILE A 57 16.16 5.07 -19.22
N VAL A 58 15.79 3.95 -18.60
CA VAL A 58 16.37 3.53 -17.29
C VAL A 58 17.88 3.32 -17.39
N ALA A 59 18.37 2.73 -18.50
CA ALA A 59 19.80 2.56 -18.73
C ALA A 59 20.53 3.91 -18.88
N MET A 60 19.92 4.89 -19.55
CA MET A 60 20.47 6.23 -19.69
C MET A 60 20.52 6.98 -18.34
N GLU A 61 19.47 6.87 -17.53
CA GLU A 61 19.43 7.47 -16.18
C GLU A 61 20.57 6.93 -15.30
N LYS A 62 20.73 5.59 -15.28
CA LYS A 62 21.84 4.95 -14.56
C LYS A 62 23.19 5.41 -15.08
N ARG A 63 23.34 5.52 -16.40
CA ARG A 63 24.60 5.97 -17.01
C ARG A 63 24.94 7.41 -16.59
N ILE A 64 23.94 8.27 -16.45
CA ILE A 64 24.16 9.65 -16.00
C ILE A 64 24.54 9.70 -14.52
N GLU A 65 23.96 8.84 -13.69
CA GLU A 65 24.37 8.71 -12.28
C GLU A 65 25.85 8.33 -12.17
N GLU A 66 26.28 7.29 -12.90
CA GLU A 66 27.69 6.88 -12.97
C GLU A 66 28.61 8.01 -13.45
N LEU A 67 28.17 8.81 -14.41
CA LEU A 67 28.95 9.95 -14.91
C LEU A 67 29.02 11.10 -13.90
N ASN A 68 27.94 11.35 -13.15
CA ASN A 68 27.93 12.37 -12.09
C ASN A 68 28.89 12.03 -10.96
N GLU A 69 29.02 10.76 -10.58
CA GLU A 69 30.02 10.32 -9.59
C GLU A 69 31.44 10.76 -9.96
N PHE A 70 31.75 10.83 -11.27
CA PHE A 70 33.05 11.27 -11.76
C PHE A 70 33.14 12.79 -11.98
N ILE A 71 32.09 13.42 -12.48
CA ILE A 71 32.10 14.83 -12.90
C ILE A 71 31.86 15.77 -11.73
N THR A 72 30.91 15.46 -10.85
CA THR A 72 30.51 16.34 -9.74
C THR A 72 31.68 16.71 -8.81
N PRO A 73 32.58 15.80 -8.42
CA PRO A 73 33.74 16.16 -7.58
C PRO A 73 34.73 17.13 -8.25
N LYS A 74 34.72 17.22 -9.59
CA LYS A 74 35.68 18.02 -10.37
C LYS A 74 35.12 19.38 -10.78
N THR A 75 33.82 19.46 -11.03
CA THR A 75 33.18 20.66 -11.59
C THR A 75 32.19 21.30 -10.64
N GLY A 76 31.77 20.60 -9.58
CA GLY A 76 30.63 20.99 -8.74
C GLY A 76 29.28 20.90 -9.48
N GLY A 77 29.26 20.48 -10.75
CA GLY A 77 28.06 20.36 -11.57
C GLY A 77 27.37 19.02 -11.38
N TYR A 78 26.04 19.02 -11.51
CA TYR A 78 25.20 17.83 -11.48
C TYR A 78 24.27 17.81 -12.69
N TYR A 79 24.31 16.75 -13.46
CA TYR A 79 23.52 16.57 -14.67
C TYR A 79 22.36 15.62 -14.40
N LYS A 80 21.18 15.90 -14.95
CA LYS A 80 20.02 15.01 -14.82
C LYS A 80 19.18 15.02 -16.08
N ILE A 81 18.58 13.88 -16.41
CA ILE A 81 17.48 13.83 -17.38
C ILE A 81 16.26 14.43 -16.71
N THR A 82 15.62 15.38 -17.38
CA THR A 82 14.33 15.91 -16.93
C THR A 82 13.29 15.53 -17.97
N HIS A 83 12.31 14.73 -17.53
CA HIS A 83 11.18 14.34 -18.38
C HIS A 83 10.22 15.53 -18.52
N GLY A 84 10.09 16.06 -19.73
CA GLY A 84 9.09 17.06 -20.06
C GLY A 84 7.73 16.38 -20.25
N TYR A 85 6.74 16.74 -19.43
CA TYR A 85 5.41 16.15 -19.51
C TYR A 85 4.47 17.05 -20.29
N ASN A 86 3.95 16.56 -21.42
CA ASN A 86 2.77 17.16 -22.04
C ASN A 86 1.53 16.42 -21.49
N TYR A 87 0.91 17.00 -20.47
CA TYR A 87 -0.16 16.38 -19.70
C TYR A 87 -1.47 16.35 -20.50
N GLY A 88 -1.76 15.20 -21.11
CA GLY A 88 -3.08 14.87 -21.66
C GLY A 88 -3.69 13.63 -20.99
N ASN A 89 -4.80 13.13 -21.55
CA ASN A 89 -5.55 11.96 -21.06
C ASN A 89 -4.67 10.69 -20.92
N THR A 90 -3.62 10.57 -21.72
CA THR A 90 -2.69 9.42 -21.77
C THR A 90 -1.96 9.17 -20.45
N ARG A 91 -1.59 10.21 -19.68
CA ARG A 91 -0.90 10.03 -18.38
C ARG A 91 -1.85 9.48 -17.32
N SER A 92 -3.10 9.93 -17.31
CA SER A 92 -4.11 9.40 -16.38
C SER A 92 -4.34 7.92 -16.66
N GLN A 93 -4.51 7.55 -17.92
CA GLN A 93 -4.69 6.16 -18.34
C GLN A 93 -3.49 5.29 -17.98
N TYR A 94 -2.26 5.77 -18.21
CA TYR A 94 -1.05 5.05 -17.84
C TYR A 94 -0.95 4.82 -16.32
N ASN A 95 -1.23 5.85 -15.52
CA ASN A 95 -1.25 5.72 -14.06
C ASN A 95 -2.31 4.75 -13.56
N GLU A 96 -3.49 4.71 -14.18
CA GLU A 96 -4.52 3.72 -13.86
C GLU A 96 -4.08 2.30 -14.20
N MET A 97 -3.41 2.10 -15.33
CA MET A 97 -2.84 0.80 -15.69
C MET A 97 -1.78 0.36 -14.68
N LEU A 98 -0.89 1.27 -14.27
CA LEU A 98 0.11 1.00 -13.23
C LEU A 98 -0.55 0.63 -11.91
N ALA A 99 -1.56 1.38 -11.46
CA ALA A 99 -2.26 1.09 -10.22
C ALA A 99 -2.93 -0.30 -10.26
N LYS A 100 -3.56 -0.66 -11.38
CA LYS A 100 -4.14 -2.01 -11.58
C LYS A 100 -3.08 -3.10 -11.56
N ALA A 101 -1.95 -2.88 -12.22
CA ALA A 101 -0.84 -3.82 -12.22
C ALA A 101 -0.23 -4.00 -10.81
N GLN A 102 -0.05 -2.92 -10.05
CA GLN A 102 0.45 -2.97 -8.66
C GLN A 102 -0.51 -3.70 -7.72
N ALA A 103 -1.81 -3.51 -7.92
CA ALA A 103 -2.87 -4.06 -7.09
C ALA A 103 -3.30 -5.49 -7.47
N ALA A 104 -2.71 -6.06 -8.53
CA ALA A 104 -3.10 -7.34 -9.10
C ALA A 104 -3.12 -8.45 -8.02
N GLY A 105 -4.34 -8.82 -7.59
CA GLY A 105 -4.57 -9.86 -6.58
C GLY A 105 -4.56 -9.38 -5.12
N THR A 106 -3.98 -8.22 -4.79
CA THR A 106 -3.94 -7.72 -3.40
C THR A 106 -5.23 -7.01 -2.99
N ASP A 107 -5.91 -6.33 -3.92
CA ASP A 107 -7.14 -5.58 -3.59
C ASP A 107 -8.26 -6.48 -3.07
N LYS A 108 -8.42 -7.66 -3.68
CA LYS A 108 -9.41 -8.65 -3.22
C LYS A 108 -9.08 -9.17 -1.81
N LYS A 109 -7.80 -9.41 -1.54
CA LYS A 109 -7.33 -9.85 -0.21
C LYS A 109 -7.57 -8.76 0.85
N ILE A 110 -7.20 -7.51 0.55
CA ILE A 110 -7.45 -6.37 1.45
C ILE A 110 -8.94 -6.19 1.69
N ALA A 111 -9.78 -6.30 0.65
CA ALA A 111 -11.23 -6.20 0.79
C ALA A 111 -11.81 -7.33 1.67
N ALA A 112 -11.31 -8.55 1.54
CA ALA A 112 -11.70 -9.68 2.38
C ALA A 112 -11.32 -9.45 3.86
N VAL A 113 -10.09 -8.99 4.13
CA VAL A 113 -9.65 -8.62 5.48
C VAL A 113 -10.54 -7.52 6.08
N LYS A 114 -10.78 -6.43 5.35
CA LYS A 114 -11.68 -5.36 5.81
C LYS A 114 -13.08 -5.88 6.14
N ALA A 115 -13.62 -6.79 5.32
CA ALA A 115 -14.93 -7.38 5.56
C ALA A 115 -14.94 -8.27 6.81
N GLU A 116 -13.89 -9.04 7.06
CA GLU A 116 -13.73 -9.85 8.26
C GLU A 116 -13.65 -8.99 9.53
N PHE A 117 -12.77 -7.98 9.53
CA PHE A 117 -12.59 -7.10 10.70
C PHE A 117 -13.84 -6.26 10.98
N LYS A 118 -14.56 -5.82 9.94
CA LYS A 118 -15.86 -5.16 10.11
C LYS A 118 -16.90 -6.08 10.76
N ARG A 119 -16.92 -7.38 10.40
CA ARG A 119 -17.79 -8.35 11.07
C ARG A 119 -17.41 -8.55 12.53
N LYS A 120 -16.11 -8.65 12.83
CA LYS A 120 -15.62 -8.74 14.22
C LYS A 120 -16.00 -7.50 15.04
N GLU A 121 -15.87 -6.30 14.48
CA GLU A 121 -16.30 -5.06 15.14
C GLU A 121 -17.81 -5.04 15.43
N GLN A 122 -18.63 -5.50 14.48
CA GLN A 122 -20.08 -5.63 14.67
C GLN A 122 -20.43 -6.66 15.76
N SER A 123 -19.76 -7.81 15.76
CA SER A 123 -19.94 -8.83 16.79
C SER A 123 -19.51 -8.32 18.17
N LEU A 124 -18.43 -7.55 18.25
CA LEU A 124 -17.95 -6.94 19.50
C LEU A 124 -18.94 -5.93 20.08
N TRP A 125 -19.72 -5.27 19.22
CA TRP A 125 -20.79 -4.37 19.66
C TRP A 125 -22.02 -5.09 20.21
N LEU A 126 -22.19 -6.35 19.84
CA LEU A 126 -23.37 -7.16 20.16
C LEU A 126 -23.10 -8.21 21.26
N CYS A 127 -21.85 -8.39 21.68
CA CYS A 127 -21.52 -9.38 22.70
C CYS A 127 -21.99 -8.94 24.09
N GLU A 128 -22.42 -9.91 24.90
CA GLU A 128 -22.98 -9.66 26.23
C GLU A 128 -21.92 -9.89 27.32
N THR A 129 -20.87 -10.67 27.03
CA THR A 129 -19.82 -11.02 27.98
C THR A 129 -18.43 -10.58 27.52
N LEU A 130 -17.54 -10.35 28.48
CA LEU A 130 -16.13 -10.05 28.22
C LEU A 130 -15.43 -11.22 27.51
N GLU A 131 -15.87 -12.44 27.80
CA GLU A 131 -15.25 -13.66 27.30
C GLU A 131 -15.61 -13.89 25.83
N GLU A 132 -16.85 -13.56 25.43
CA GLU A 132 -17.25 -13.46 24.03
C GLU A 132 -16.47 -12.34 23.32
N ALA A 133 -16.33 -11.17 23.95
CA ALA A 133 -15.60 -10.04 23.39
C ALA A 133 -14.13 -10.39 23.12
N LYS A 134 -13.47 -11.06 24.07
CA LYS A 134 -12.10 -11.59 23.95
C LYS A 134 -11.97 -12.64 22.85
N ALA A 135 -12.91 -13.57 22.77
CA ALA A 135 -12.94 -14.59 21.73
C ALA A 135 -13.10 -13.97 20.32
N ILE A 136 -13.89 -12.91 20.17
CA ILE A 136 -14.08 -12.18 18.91
C ILE A 136 -12.79 -11.48 18.46
N VAL A 137 -12.04 -10.88 19.40
CA VAL A 137 -10.76 -10.22 19.11
C VAL A 137 -9.58 -11.21 19.04
N GLY A 138 -9.77 -12.44 19.50
CA GLY A 138 -8.75 -13.50 19.48
C GLY A 138 -7.66 -13.29 20.52
N ILE A 139 -8.03 -12.81 21.72
CA ILE A 139 -7.13 -12.60 22.85
C ILE A 139 -7.54 -13.54 23.98
N GLU A 140 -6.59 -14.27 24.59
CA GLU A 140 -6.81 -15.07 25.81
C GLU A 140 -6.90 -14.18 27.07
#